data_AF-A0A0D0E9C5-F1
#
_entry.id   AF-A0A0D0E9C5-F1
#
_cell.length_a   1.000
_cell.length_b   1.000
_cell.length_c   1.000
_cell.angle_alpha   90.00
_cell.angle_beta   90.00
_cell.angle_gamma   90.00
#
_symmetry.space_group_name_H-M   'P 1'
#
loop_
_entity.id
_entity.type
_entity.pdbx_description
1 polymer ?
#
loop_
_entity_poly.entity_id
_entity_poly.type
_entity_poly.pdbx_seq_one_letter_code
_entity_poly.pdbx_strand_id
1 'polypeptide(L)'
;AETQALEEAECAQRELEDKVKFPAEEAECEHKEVEKKKPKMNNFNKATPIFNIIVPCPFQYALQKLSTFDYIDLWYFSPPGCLEASKFNRSNTDDAFYVFKIGNVLTLCSIASVKVSVMGLDMRVEGE
;
A
#
# COMPACT_ATOMS: atom_id res chain seq x y z
N ALA A 1 -68.41 -27.52 8.69
CA ALA A 1 -67.16 -28.30 8.80
C ALA A 1 -66.26 -28.02 7.59
N GLU A 2 -66.75 -28.16 6.36
CA GLU A 2 -65.95 -27.94 5.14
C GLU A 2 -65.44 -26.49 4.96
N THR A 3 -66.20 -25.49 5.41
CA THR A 3 -65.81 -24.07 5.33
C THR A 3 -64.70 -23.68 6.32
N GLN A 4 -64.65 -24.29 7.50
CA GLN A 4 -63.58 -24.08 8.49
C GLN A 4 -62.25 -24.70 8.05
N ALA A 5 -62.31 -25.89 7.43
CA ALA A 5 -61.11 -26.57 6.93
C ALA A 5 -60.44 -25.80 5.78
N LEU A 6 -61.22 -25.05 4.99
CA LEU A 6 -60.70 -24.28 3.86
C LEU A 6 -60.04 -22.96 4.31
N GLU A 7 -60.61 -22.30 5.34
CA GLU A 7 -60.04 -21.11 5.98
C GLU A 7 -58.73 -21.45 6.72
N GLU A 8 -58.69 -22.57 7.43
CA GLU A 8 -57.49 -23.04 8.13
C GLU A 8 -56.36 -23.40 7.15
N ALA A 9 -56.69 -23.98 5.99
CA ALA A 9 -55.75 -24.25 4.91
C ALA A 9 -55.20 -22.97 4.27
N GLU A 10 -56.03 -21.94 4.04
CA GLU A 10 -55.58 -20.63 3.55
C GLU A 10 -54.65 -19.95 4.57
N CYS A 11 -55.02 -19.98 5.85
CA CYS A 11 -54.22 -19.40 6.93
C CYS A 11 -52.85 -20.08 7.04
N ALA A 12 -52.83 -21.42 6.99
CA ALA A 12 -51.59 -22.20 7.00
C ALA A 12 -50.72 -21.94 5.76
N GLN A 13 -51.33 -21.74 4.59
CA GLN A 13 -50.60 -21.42 3.36
C GLN A 13 -49.94 -20.03 3.44
N ARG A 14 -50.67 -19.03 3.93
CA ARG A 14 -50.15 -17.67 4.13
C ARG A 14 -48.98 -17.63 5.10
N GLU A 15 -49.09 -18.37 6.20
CA GLU A 15 -48.02 -18.45 7.20
C GLU A 15 -46.77 -19.14 6.65
N LEU A 16 -46.93 -20.10 5.73
CA LEU A 16 -45.82 -20.74 5.04
C LEU A 16 -45.16 -19.80 4.02
N GLU A 17 -45.96 -19.05 3.26
CA GLU A 17 -45.49 -18.04 2.31
C GLU A 17 -44.71 -16.93 3.03
N ASP A 18 -45.21 -16.43 4.15
CA ASP A 18 -44.52 -15.43 4.97
C ASP A 18 -43.21 -15.98 5.55
N LYS A 19 -43.20 -17.21 6.08
CA LYS A 19 -41.98 -17.88 6.59
C LYS A 19 -40.90 -18.06 5.54
N VAL A 20 -41.26 -18.14 4.25
CA VAL A 20 -40.30 -18.27 3.14
C VAL A 20 -39.88 -16.90 2.60
N LYS A 21 -40.81 -15.94 2.54
CA LYS A 21 -40.58 -14.62 1.96
C LYS A 21 -39.71 -13.72 2.84
N PHE A 22 -39.92 -13.75 4.16
CA PHE A 22 -39.10 -12.99 5.11
C PHE A 22 -37.59 -13.27 5.02
N PRO A 23 -37.11 -14.52 5.11
CA PRO A 23 -35.68 -14.80 5.02
C PRO A 23 -35.10 -14.54 3.62
N ALA A 24 -35.91 -14.65 2.56
CA ALA A 24 -35.47 -14.32 1.20
C ALA A 24 -35.25 -12.80 1.01
N GLU A 25 -36.16 -11.97 1.52
CA GLU A 25 -36.03 -10.51 1.49
C GLU A 25 -34.88 -10.02 2.40
N GLU A 26 -34.66 -10.68 3.54
CA GLU A 26 -33.56 -10.36 4.45
C GLU A 26 -32.20 -10.72 3.83
N ALA A 27 -32.07 -11.89 3.21
CA ALA A 27 -30.87 -12.29 2.47
C ALA A 27 -30.58 -11.36 1.27
N GLU A 28 -31.61 -10.90 0.56
CA GLU A 28 -31.44 -9.94 -0.54
C GLU A 28 -31.00 -8.56 -0.03
N CYS A 29 -31.54 -8.10 1.10
CA CYS A 29 -31.10 -6.88 1.77
C CYS A 29 -29.64 -6.98 2.23
N GLU A 30 -29.26 -8.09 2.86
CA GLU A 30 -27.90 -8.35 3.33
C GLU A 30 -26.91 -8.35 2.16
N HIS A 31 -27.24 -9.02 1.05
CA HIS A 31 -26.39 -9.06 -0.14
C HIS A 31 -26.17 -7.67 -0.75
N LYS A 32 -27.22 -6.84 -0.82
CA LYS A 32 -27.14 -5.44 -1.28
C LYS A 32 -26.27 -4.59 -0.35
N GLU A 33 -26.27 -4.87 0.96
CA GLU A 33 -25.45 -4.13 1.93
C GLU A 33 -23.96 -4.50 1.82
N VAL A 34 -23.66 -5.79 1.60
CA VAL A 34 -22.28 -6.27 1.37
C VAL A 34 -21.70 -5.67 0.08
N GLU A 35 -22.50 -5.51 -0.97
CA GLU A 35 -22.04 -4.89 -2.22
C GLU A 35 -21.73 -3.39 -2.09
N LYS A 36 -22.49 -2.65 -1.26
CA LYS A 36 -22.21 -1.23 -0.97
C LYS A 36 -20.91 -1.01 -0.21
N LYS A 37 -20.45 -2.01 0.57
CA LYS A 37 -19.19 -1.95 1.32
C LYS A 37 -17.96 -2.29 0.47
N LYS A 38 -18.13 -2.77 -0.77
CA LYS A 38 -17.00 -3.00 -1.67
C LYS A 38 -16.42 -1.66 -2.11
N PRO A 39 -15.11 -1.42 -1.94
CA PRO A 39 -14.46 -0.23 -2.45
C PRO A 39 -14.74 -0.09 -3.94
N LYS A 40 -15.37 1.02 -4.34
CA LYS A 40 -15.62 1.29 -5.76
C LYS A 40 -14.29 1.61 -6.42
N MET A 41 -13.74 0.66 -7.15
CA MET A 41 -12.49 0.84 -7.87
C MET A 41 -12.71 1.91 -8.95
N ASN A 42 -11.95 3.00 -8.87
CA ASN A 42 -11.99 4.05 -9.90
C ASN A 42 -11.56 3.47 -11.25
N ASN A 43 -12.22 3.92 -12.32
CA ASN A 43 -11.85 3.53 -13.67
C ASN A 43 -10.52 4.16 -14.08
N PHE A 44 -9.71 3.41 -14.82
CA PHE A 44 -8.48 3.93 -15.39
C PHE A 44 -8.79 4.94 -16.50
N ASN A 45 -8.29 6.17 -16.37
CA ASN A 45 -8.38 7.16 -17.43
C ASN A 45 -7.26 6.92 -18.45
N LYS A 46 -7.62 6.39 -19.62
CA LYS A 46 -6.69 6.11 -20.73
C LYS A 46 -6.03 7.37 -21.30
N ALA A 47 -6.62 8.54 -21.10
CA ALA A 47 -6.07 9.82 -21.53
C ALA A 47 -5.10 10.42 -20.49
N THR A 48 -5.01 9.84 -19.28
CA THR A 48 -4.02 10.28 -18.28
C THR A 48 -2.67 9.65 -18.62
N PRO A 49 -1.66 10.45 -19.02
CA PRO A 49 -0.33 9.93 -19.23
C PRO A 49 0.25 9.46 -17.90
N ILE A 50 0.77 8.24 -17.87
CA ILE A 50 1.61 7.78 -16.76
C ILE A 50 2.98 8.42 -16.98
N PHE A 51 3.38 9.32 -16.07
CA PHE A 51 4.70 9.91 -16.14
C PHE A 51 5.75 8.89 -15.72
N ASN A 52 6.74 8.64 -16.58
CA ASN A 52 7.92 7.82 -16.26
C ASN A 52 8.93 8.55 -15.35
N ILE A 53 8.53 9.68 -14.77
CA ILE A 53 9.39 10.53 -13.96
C ILE A 53 9.16 10.16 -12.51
N ILE A 54 10.17 9.57 -11.88
CA ILE A 54 10.20 9.43 -10.43
C ILE A 54 10.40 10.85 -9.88
N VAL A 55 9.34 11.43 -9.29
CA VAL A 55 9.44 12.73 -8.63
C VAL A 55 10.42 12.58 -7.47
N PRO A 56 11.48 13.40 -7.39
CA PRO A 56 12.41 13.39 -6.27
C PRO A 56 11.63 13.60 -4.96
N CYS A 57 11.57 12.57 -4.13
CA CYS A 57 10.90 12.62 -2.84
C CYS A 57 11.67 13.53 -1.87
N PRO A 58 10.99 14.28 -0.98
CA PRO A 58 11.66 14.99 0.10
C PRO A 58 12.63 14.06 0.84
N PHE A 59 13.84 14.56 1.02
CA PHE A 59 14.97 13.84 1.59
C PHE A 59 14.66 13.29 3.00
N GLN A 60 15.28 12.17 3.41
CA GLN A 60 15.10 11.59 4.75
C GLN A 60 15.33 12.61 5.88
N TYR A 61 16.33 13.49 5.73
CA TYR A 61 16.55 14.60 6.66
C TYR A 61 15.34 15.53 6.76
N ALA A 62 14.69 15.83 5.64
CA ALA A 62 13.51 16.69 5.63
C ALA A 62 12.33 16.03 6.35
N LEU A 63 12.13 14.74 6.11
CA LEU A 63 11.13 13.95 6.82
C LEU A 63 11.43 13.87 8.33
N GLN A 64 12.70 13.71 8.71
CA GLN A 64 13.12 13.69 10.12
C GLN A 64 12.91 15.05 10.79
N LYS A 65 13.24 16.15 10.11
CA LYS A 65 13.01 17.51 10.63
C LYS A 65 11.52 17.80 10.79
N LEU A 66 10.70 17.36 9.84
CA LEU A 66 9.24 17.46 9.95
C LEU A 66 8.70 16.62 11.11
N SER A 67 9.25 15.43 11.38
CA SER A 67 8.80 14.60 12.51
C SER A 67 9.20 15.18 13.87
N THR A 68 10.32 15.90 13.94
CA THR A 68 10.76 16.61 15.15
C THR A 68 10.17 18.02 15.27
N PHE A 69 9.35 18.46 14.30
CA PHE A 69 8.83 19.83 14.21
C PHE A 69 9.94 20.91 14.21
N ASP A 70 11.12 20.55 13.73
CA ASP A 70 12.23 21.47 13.60
C ASP A 70 12.08 22.36 12.37
N TYR A 71 12.74 23.51 12.41
CA TYR A 71 12.87 24.36 11.23
C TYR A 71 13.60 23.62 10.09
N ILE A 72 13.05 23.75 8.89
CA ILE A 72 13.66 23.27 7.66
C ILE A 72 13.47 24.28 6.53
N ASP A 73 14.53 24.46 5.73
CA ASP A 73 14.48 25.28 4.53
C ASP A 73 13.57 24.63 3.48
N LEU A 74 12.62 25.41 2.94
CA LEU A 74 11.71 24.99 1.89
C LEU A 74 12.45 24.55 0.61
N TRP A 75 13.69 25.00 0.42
CA TRP A 75 14.54 24.57 -0.69
C TRP A 75 14.69 23.05 -0.78
N TYR A 76 14.69 22.33 0.35
CA TYR A 76 14.78 20.86 0.39
C TYR A 76 13.57 20.12 -0.22
N PHE A 77 12.47 20.83 -0.49
CA PHE A 77 11.28 20.29 -1.16
C PHE A 77 11.25 20.63 -2.66
N SER A 78 12.22 21.41 -3.14
CA SER A 78 12.35 21.71 -4.57
C SER A 78 13.00 20.53 -5.30
N PRO A 79 12.70 20.30 -6.61
CA PRO A 79 13.36 19.26 -7.39
C PRO A 79 14.91 19.28 -7.33
N PRO A 80 15.61 20.43 -7.46
CA PRO A 80 17.05 20.46 -7.30
C PRO A 80 17.50 20.17 -5.86
N GLY A 81 16.76 20.65 -4.85
CA GLY A 81 17.04 20.38 -3.44
C GLY A 81 16.91 18.89 -3.10
N CYS A 82 15.86 18.22 -3.59
CA CYS A 82 15.70 16.78 -3.45
C CYS A 82 16.83 15.99 -4.13
N LEU A 83 17.27 16.42 -5.33
CA LEU A 83 18.33 15.75 -6.08
C LEU A 83 19.69 15.89 -5.38
N GLU A 84 20.06 17.09 -4.94
CA GLU A 84 21.29 17.31 -4.17
C GLU A 84 21.28 16.53 -2.85
N ALA A 85 20.16 16.58 -2.14
CA ALA A 85 20.01 15.90 -0.87
C ALA A 85 20.00 14.37 -1.02
N SER A 86 19.55 13.83 -2.16
CA SER A 86 19.61 12.39 -2.46
C SER A 86 21.02 11.82 -2.43
N LYS A 87 22.04 12.63 -2.78
CA LYS A 87 23.46 12.23 -2.75
C LYS A 87 23.95 11.95 -1.32
N PHE A 88 23.30 12.56 -0.32
CA PHE A 88 23.65 12.44 1.09
C PHE A 88 22.70 11.49 1.85
N ASN A 89 21.86 10.73 1.12
CA ASN A 89 20.95 9.73 1.67
C ASN A 89 21.66 8.45 2.10
N ARG A 90 22.59 8.62 3.03
CA ARG A 90 23.08 7.51 3.83
C ARG A 90 22.12 7.34 4.99
N SER A 91 21.29 6.31 4.90
CA SER A 91 20.53 5.83 6.05
C SER A 91 21.50 5.61 7.22
N ASN A 92 21.25 6.29 8.33
CA ASN A 92 21.96 6.08 9.60
C ASN A 92 21.28 5.01 10.47
N THR A 93 20.30 4.28 9.92
CA THR A 93 19.67 3.18 10.65
C THR A 93 20.57 1.95 10.59
N ASP A 94 20.81 1.33 11.75
CA ASP A 94 21.63 0.12 11.90
C ASP A 94 21.12 -1.07 11.04
N ASP A 95 19.84 -1.02 10.66
CA ASP A 95 19.16 -2.00 9.79
C ASP A 95 19.31 -1.74 8.28
N ALA A 96 20.21 -0.85 7.87
CA ALA A 96 20.46 -0.67 6.45
C ALA A 96 21.27 -1.85 5.90
N PHE A 97 20.99 -2.27 4.66
CA PHE A 97 21.71 -3.32 3.95
C PHE A 97 22.16 -2.83 2.57
N TYR A 98 23.38 -3.21 2.16
CA TYR A 98 23.83 -3.13 0.78
C TYR A 98 23.44 -4.41 0.03
N VAL A 99 22.92 -4.27 -1.19
CA VAL A 99 22.79 -5.38 -2.14
C VAL A 99 23.93 -5.24 -3.15
N PHE A 100 24.76 -6.26 -3.29
CA PHE A 100 25.77 -6.29 -4.35
C PHE A 100 25.79 -7.65 -5.04
N LYS A 101 26.27 -7.64 -6.28
CA LYS A 101 26.36 -8.81 -7.14
C LYS A 101 27.80 -9.28 -7.24
N ILE A 102 28.08 -10.53 -6.86
CA ILE A 102 29.35 -11.22 -7.15
C ILE A 102 29.04 -12.34 -8.11
N GLY A 103 29.49 -12.20 -9.36
CA GLY A 103 29.19 -13.17 -10.43
C GLY A 103 27.69 -13.33 -10.66
N ASN A 104 27.16 -14.51 -10.37
CA ASN A 104 25.74 -14.89 -10.47
C ASN A 104 25.00 -14.91 -9.13
N VAL A 105 25.63 -14.42 -8.05
CA VAL A 105 25.05 -14.38 -6.70
C VAL A 105 24.76 -12.94 -6.30
N LEU A 106 23.56 -12.70 -5.77
CA LEU A 106 23.18 -11.46 -5.09
C LEU A 106 23.38 -11.64 -3.59
N THR A 107 24.17 -10.77 -2.97
CA THR A 107 24.46 -10.80 -1.53
C THR A 107 23.88 -9.55 -0.87
N LEU A 108 23.22 -9.75 0.28
CA LEU A 108 22.75 -8.71 1.18
C LEU A 108 23.73 -8.61 2.36
N CYS A 109 24.33 -7.43 2.57
CA CYS A 109 25.24 -7.18 3.70
C CYS A 109 24.76 -6.00 4.54
N SER A 110 24.67 -6.17 5.85
CA SER A 110 24.31 -5.06 6.75
C SER A 110 25.38 -3.97 6.72
N ILE A 111 24.96 -2.70 6.70
CA ILE A 111 25.84 -1.53 6.82
C ILE A 111 26.54 -1.53 8.18
N ALA A 112 25.89 -2.04 9.22
CA ALA A 112 26.42 -2.14 10.59
C ALA A 112 27.56 -3.17 10.74
N SER A 113 27.63 -4.16 9.85
CA SER A 113 28.70 -5.18 9.85
C SER A 113 30.06 -4.61 9.44
N VAL A 114 30.12 -3.37 8.95
CA VAL A 114 31.38 -2.66 8.67
C VAL A 114 31.92 -2.02 9.96
N LYS A 115 32.27 -2.87 10.93
CA LYS A 115 33.12 -2.49 12.06
C LYS A 115 34.44 -3.25 11.95
N VAL A 116 35.44 -2.53 11.44
CA VAL A 116 36.89 -2.84 11.50
C VAL A 116 37.32 -4.09 10.71
N SER A 117 37.37 -3.96 9.39
CA SER A 117 38.56 -4.36 8.62
C SER A 117 38.48 -3.72 7.23
N VAL A 118 39.43 -2.83 6.94
CA VAL A 118 39.84 -2.47 5.57
C VAL A 118 38.88 -1.53 4.78
N MET A 119 39.06 -0.22 5.02
CA MET A 119 39.37 0.66 3.87
C MET A 119 40.60 0.05 3.18
N GLY A 120 40.39 -0.62 2.06
CA GLY A 120 41.44 -1.28 1.28
C GLY A 120 40.88 -2.36 0.37
N LEU A 121 39.83 -2.02 -0.36
CA LEU A 121 39.75 -2.41 -1.75
C LEU A 121 39.95 -1.12 -2.53
N ASP A 122 41.23 -0.92 -2.84
CA ASP A 122 41.80 -0.09 -3.88
C ASP A 122 40.76 0.26 -4.96
N MET A 123 40.36 1.54 -5.03
CA MET A 123 39.78 2.11 -6.24
C MET A 123 40.89 2.18 -7.29
N ARG A 124 41.23 1.03 -7.86
CA ARG A 124 42.10 0.99 -9.03
C ARG A 124 41.26 1.21 -10.28
N VAL A 125 41.18 2.47 -10.67
CA VAL A 125 40.87 2.85 -12.04
C VAL A 125 42.10 2.50 -12.89
N GLU A 126 42.07 1.34 -13.54
CA GLU A 126 42.72 1.14 -14.84
C GLU A 126 41.59 0.62 -15.74
N GLY A 127 41.25 1.22 -16.88
CA GLY A 127 42.13 1.71 -17.93
C GLY A 127 41.97 0.77 -19.12
N GLU A 128 41.03 1.07 -20.01
CA GLU A 128 41.12 0.83 -21.47
C GLU A 128 40.41 1.98 -22.19
#